data_AF-A6INM3-F1
#
_entry.id   AF-A6INM3-F1
#
_cell.length_a   1.000
_cell.length_b   1.000
_cell.length_c   1.000
_cell.angle_alpha   90.00
_cell.angle_beta   90.00
_cell.angle_gamma   90.00
#
_symmetry.space_group_name_H-M   'P 1'
#
loop_
_entity.id
_entity.type
_entity.pdbx_description
1 polymer ?
#
loop_
_entity_poly.entity_id
_entity_poly.type
_entity_poly.pdbx_seq_one_letter_code
_entity_poly.pdbx_strand_id
1 'polypeptide(L)' 'MYEIYVETCGQSAQNQVNPATFGKLVRLVFPDLGTRRLGTRGSARYHYDGIYIKKSSFFYAHYCYLLGKKSCHSTSPLR' A
#
# COMPACT_ATOMS: atom_id res chain seq x y z
N MET A 1 -0.65 -0.35 -0.60
CA MET A 1 -0.66 -0.93 -1.96
C MET A 1 0.72 -1.47 -2.33
N TYR A 2 1.77 -0.63 -2.36
CA TYR A 2 3.12 -1.09 -2.71
C TYR A 2 3.65 -2.21 -1.78
N GLU A 3 3.42 -2.11 -0.47
CA GLU A 3 3.79 -3.17 0.49
C GLU A 3 3.19 -4.53 0.11
N ILE A 4 1.89 -4.55 -0.19
CA ILE A 4 1.16 -5.75 -0.63
C ILE A 4 1.75 -6.26 -1.95
N TYR A 5 2.08 -5.37 -2.88
CA TYR A 5 2.72 -5.75 -4.14
C TYR A 5 4.05 -6.47 -3.88
N VAL A 6 4.91 -5.94 -3.01
CA VAL A 6 6.20 -6.57 -2.67
C VAL A 6 6.01 -7.94 -2.02
N GLU A 7 5.06 -8.05 -1.08
CA GLU A 7 4.82 -9.30 -0.34
C GLU A 7 4.09 -10.37 -1.17
N THR A 8 3.35 -9.96 -2.21
CA THR A 8 2.61 -10.88 -3.10
C THR A 8 3.35 -11.17 -4.41
N CYS A 9 4.35 -10.37 -4.77
CA CYS A 9 5.24 -10.66 -5.87
C CYS A 9 6.09 -11.87 -5.45
N GLY A 10 5.71 -13.05 -5.96
CA GLY A 10 6.28 -14.35 -5.58
C GLY A 10 7.81 -14.47 -5.73
N GLN A 11 8.35 -15.66 -5.46
CA GLN A 11 9.77 -15.96 -5.21
C GLN A 11 10.84 -15.37 -6.17
N SER A 12 10.47 -14.82 -7.32
CA SER A 12 11.35 -14.05 -8.19
C SER A 12 11.34 -12.55 -7.82
N ALA A 13 12.02 -12.18 -6.72
CA ALA A 13 12.26 -10.77 -6.35
C ALA A 13 12.91 -9.95 -7.48
N GLN A 14 13.57 -10.62 -8.43
CA GLN A 14 14.15 -10.03 -9.64
C GLN A 14 13.15 -9.22 -10.50
N ASN A 15 11.86 -9.51 -10.42
CA ASN A 15 10.84 -8.84 -11.23
C ASN A 15 10.10 -7.72 -10.48
N GLN A 16 10.48 -7.45 -9.23
CA GLN A 16 9.88 -6.39 -8.44
C GLN A 16 10.36 -5.02 -8.94
N VAL A 17 9.42 -4.16 -9.31
CA VAL A 17 9.74 -2.79 -9.68
C VAL A 17 9.80 -1.92 -8.42
N ASN A 18 10.68 -0.92 -8.44
CA ASN A 18 10.79 0.03 -7.35
C ASN A 18 9.48 0.85 -7.16
N PRO A 19 9.29 1.54 -6.02
CA PRO A 19 8.06 2.27 -5.73
C PRO A 19 7.69 3.34 -6.78
N ALA A 20 8.69 4.00 -7.38
CA ALA A 20 8.45 5.03 -8.38
C ALA A 20 7.92 4.45 -9.69
N THR A 21 8.52 3.36 -10.16
CA THR A 21 8.06 2.62 -11.34
C THR A 21 6.69 2.00 -11.10
N PHE A 22 6.46 1.42 -9.92
CA PHE A 22 5.14 0.91 -9.53
C PHE A 22 4.06 2.00 -9.64
N GLY A 23 4.34 3.20 -9.12
CA GLY A 23 3.37 4.30 -9.19
C GLY A 23 3.07 4.77 -10.61
N LYS A 24 4.05 4.72 -11.53
CA LYS A 24 3.82 4.96 -12.97
C LYS A 24 2.87 3.91 -13.54
N LEU A 25 3.10 2.62 -13.26
CA LEU A 25 2.22 1.53 -13.73
C LEU A 25 0.80 1.66 -13.21
N VAL A 26 0.63 1.99 -11.92
CA VAL A 26 -0.69 2.20 -11.32
C VAL A 26 -1.47 3.30 -12.03
N ARG A 27 -0.83 4.42 -12.38
CA ARG A 27 -1.48 5.51 -13.13
C ARG A 27 -1.83 5.13 -14.58
N LEU A 28 -1.08 4.23 -15.20
CA LEU A 28 -1.42 3.73 -16.54
C LEU A 28 -2.67 2.84 -16.51
N VAL A 29 -2.81 2.00 -15.48
CA VAL A 29 -3.95 1.07 -15.35
C VAL A 29 -5.20 1.76 -14.79
N PHE A 30 -5.01 2.74 -13.91
CA PHE A 30 -6.08 3.48 -13.25
C PHE A 30 -5.82 4.99 -13.39
N PRO A 31 -6.18 5.59 -14.54
CA PRO A 31 -5.84 6.98 -14.85
C PRO A 31 -6.49 7.99 -13.91
N ASP A 32 -7.68 7.68 -13.37
CA ASP A 32 -8.47 8.58 -12.53
C ASP A 32 -8.16 8.45 -11.03
N LEU A 33 -7.10 7.72 -10.66
CA LEU A 33 -6.70 7.55 -9.26
C LEU A 33 -6.19 8.87 -8.66
N GLY A 34 -6.82 9.27 -7.56
CA GLY A 34 -6.30 10.33 -6.70
C GLY A 34 -5.01 9.89 -6.00
N THR A 35 -4.13 10.84 -5.69
CA THR A 35 -2.93 10.59 -4.87
C THR A 35 -2.84 11.60 -3.74
N ARG A 36 -2.69 11.13 -2.50
CA ARG A 36 -2.50 11.97 -1.31
C ARG A 36 -1.25 11.57 -0.53
N ARG A 37 -0.67 12.53 0.20
CA ARG A 37 0.38 12.27 1.21
C ARG A 37 -0.26 12.39 2.59
N LEU A 38 -0.30 11.28 3.32
CA LEU A 38 -0.94 11.20 4.64
C LEU A 38 0.10 10.79 5.69
N GLY A 39 -0.03 11.33 6.91
CA GLY A 39 0.85 11.07 8.05
C GLY A 39 1.43 12.36 8.65
N THR A 40 2.21 12.21 9.72
CA THR A 40 2.88 13.33 10.39
C THR A 40 4.19 13.72 9.69
N ARG A 41 4.78 14.85 10.11
CA ARG A 41 6.10 15.28 9.62
C ARG A 41 7.11 14.16 9.84
N GLY A 42 7.79 13.73 8.77
CA GLY A 42 8.78 12.64 8.80
C GLY A 42 8.21 11.22 8.61
N SER A 43 6.89 11.03 8.73
CA SER A 43 6.26 9.71 8.57
C SER A 43 5.30 9.62 7.37
N ALA A 44 5.01 10.75 6.72
CA ALA A 44 4.05 10.82 5.64
C ALA A 44 4.35 9.84 4.48
N ARG A 45 3.34 9.06 4.10
CA ARG A 45 3.38 8.08 3.00
C ARG A 45 2.42 8.49 1.88
N TYR A 46 2.64 7.92 0.70
CA TYR A 46 1.73 8.09 -0.44
C TYR A 46 0.55 7.11 -0.34
N HIS A 47 -0.64 7.63 -0.57
CA HIS A 47 -1.90 6.90 -0.62
C HIS A 47 -2.58 7.14 -1.97
N TYR A 48 -3.20 6.09 -2.50
CA TYR A 48 -4.06 6.18 -3.69
C TYR A 48 -5.52 6.23 -3.25
N ASP A 49 -6.27 7.16 -3.82
CA ASP A 49 -7.69 7.39 -3.52
C ASP A 49 -8.58 6.92 -4.65
N GLY A 50 -9.73 6.35 -4.32
CA GLY A 50 -10.64 5.78 -5.32
C GLY A 50 -10.31 4.33 -5.70
N ILE A 51 -9.48 3.64 -4.89
CA ILE A 51 -9.20 2.21 -5.06
C ILE A 51 -9.40 1.45 -3.75
N TYR A 52 -9.91 0.23 -3.87
CA TYR A 52 -10.08 -0.71 -2.77
C TYR A 52 -9.72 -2.12 -3.22
N ILE A 53 -9.34 -2.95 -2.25
CA ILE A 53 -9.05 -4.36 -2.52
C ILE A 53 -10.37 -5.14 -2.57
N LYS A 54 -10.56 -5.92 -3.64
CA LYS A 54 -11.71 -6.82 -3.76
C LYS A 54 -11.67 -7.89 -2.68
N LYS A 55 -12.80 -8.09 -1.98
CA LYS A 55 -12.92 -9.12 -0.92
C LYS A 55 -12.67 -10.54 -1.43
N SER A 56 -12.95 -10.79 -2.71
CA SER A 56 -12.70 -12.06 -3.38
C SER A 56 -11.23 -12.28 -3.79
N SER A 57 -10.35 -11.30 -3.55
CA SER A 57 -8.95 -11.42 -3.93
C SER A 57 -8.19 -12.36 -3.00
N PHE A 58 -7.26 -13.15 -3.56
CA PHE A 58 -6.41 -14.07 -2.79
C PHE A 58 -5.54 -13.37 -1.74
N PHE A 59 -5.23 -12.08 -1.92
CA PHE A 59 -4.45 -11.27 -0.98
C PHE A 59 -5.32 -10.44 -0.03
N TYR A 60 -6.65 -10.62 -0.02
CA TYR A 60 -7.54 -9.86 0.87
C TYR A 60 -7.31 -10.17 2.35
N ALA A 61 -7.08 -11.44 2.71
CA ALA A 61 -6.76 -11.83 4.08
C ALA A 61 -5.47 -11.15 4.58
N HIS A 62 -4.45 -11.11 3.72
CA HIS A 62 -3.17 -10.45 4.02
C HIS A 62 -3.31 -8.93 4.14
N TYR A 63 -4.11 -8.30 3.28
CA TYR A 63 -4.47 -6.90 3.43
C TYR A 63 -5.09 -6.58 4.79
N CYS A 64 -6.06 -7.39 5.24
CA CYS A 64 -6.69 -7.23 6.55
C CYS A 64 -5.65 -7.36 7.69
N TYR A 65 -4.72 -8.30 7.58
CA TYR A 65 -3.61 -8.45 8.53
C TYR A 65 -2.73 -7.20 8.60
N LEU A 66 -2.34 -6.63 7.46
CA LEU A 66 -1.53 -5.41 7.41
C LEU A 66 -2.27 -4.19 7.98
N LEU A 67 -3.58 -4.08 7.78
CA LEU A 67 -4.39 -3.05 8.43
C LEU A 67 -4.39 -3.22 9.95
N GLY A 68 -4.49 -4.46 10.44
CA GLY A 68 -4.35 -4.78 11.86
C GLY A 68 -2.99 -4.37 12.43
N LYS A 69 -1.89 -4.59 11.69
CA LYS A 69 -0.55 -4.11 12.08
C LYS A 69 -0.42 -2.59 12.13
N LYS A 70 -1.10 -1.87 11.24
CA LYS A 70 -1.10 -0.40 11.27
C LYS A 70 -1.79 0.15 12.52
N SER A 71 -2.70 -0.61 13.12
CA SER A 71 -3.32 -0.27 14.42
C SER A 71 -2.39 -0.47 15.63
N CYS A 72 -1.36 -1.34 15.55
CA CYS A 72 -0.44 -1.58 16.67
C CYS A 72 0.87 -0.80 16.60
N HIS A 73 1.24 -0.24 15.44
CA HIS A 73 2.31 0.75 15.35
C HIS A 73 1.87 2.19 15.68
N SER A 74 0.60 2.37 16.03
CA SER A 74 0.12 3.51 16.80
C SER A 74 0.10 3.17 18.30
N THR A 75 1.27 2.91 18.89
CA THR A 75 1.40 3.00 20.36
C THR A 75 2.05 4.33 20.71
N SER A 76 1.22 5.15 21.37
CA SER A 76 1.36 6.46 22.01
C SER A 76 2.65 6.65 22.82
N PRO A 77 3.03 7.90 23.21
CA PRO A 77 2.36 8.53 24.36
C PRO A 77 2.22 10.07 24.28
N LEU A 78 1.20 10.61 24.97
CA LEU A 78 1.20 11.86 25.77
C LEU A 78 -0.24 12.43 25.89
N ARG A 79 -0.99 11.95 26.87
CA ARG A 79 -1.37 12.71 28.08
C ARG A 79 -1.96 11.79 29.12
#